data_AF-A0A7X5CVY3-F1
#
_entry.id   AF-A0A7X5CVY3-F1
#
_cell.length_a   1.000
_cell.length_b   1.000
_cell.length_c   1.000
_cell.angle_alpha   90.00
_cell.angle_beta   90.00
_cell.angle_gamma   90.00
#
_symmetry.space_group_name_H-M   'P 1'
#
loop_
_entity.id
_entity.type
_entity.pdbx_description
1 polymer ?
#
loop_
_entity_poly.entity_id
_entity_poly.type
_entity_poly.pdbx_seq_one_letter_code
_entity_poly.pdbx_strand_id
1 'polypeptide(L)' 'MILAGQIYNIIQSVITQKSKGNQIIARSIKTKMILKGIAVDKYTPASPDDSTVVQKVKDIAKEFGLMV' A
#
# COMPACT_ATOMS: atom_id res chain seq x y z
N MET A 1 16.64 3.31 15.41
CA MET A 1 16.37 2.21 14.46
C MET A 1 15.35 2.73 13.46
N ILE A 2 15.64 2.69 12.16
CA ILE A 2 14.68 3.08 11.11
C ILE A 2 13.70 1.91 10.97
N LEU A 3 12.42 2.12 11.26
CA LEU A 3 11.38 1.17 10.89
C LEU A 3 11.36 1.11 9.35
N ALA A 4 11.43 -0.09 8.80
CA ALA A 4 11.47 -0.30 7.36
C ALA A 4 10.39 -1.32 6.95
N GLY A 5 9.84 -1.14 5.76
CA GLY A 5 8.88 -2.04 5.16
C GLY A 5 7.43 -1.86 5.63
N GLN A 6 7.11 -0.91 6.52
CA GLN A 6 5.73 -0.66 6.92
C GLN A 6 4.88 -0.22 5.72
N ILE A 7 5.40 0.71 4.91
CA ILE A 7 4.71 1.17 3.70
C ILE A 7 4.42 -0.01 2.76
N TYR A 8 5.41 -0.88 2.54
CA TYR A 8 5.27 -2.08 1.73
C TYR A 8 4.18 -3.01 2.29
N ASN A 9 4.22 -3.29 3.59
CA ASN A 9 3.28 -4.20 4.25
C ASN A 9 1.84 -3.70 4.16
N ILE A 10 1.61 -2.40 4.33
CA ILE A 10 0.26 -1.83 4.19
C ILE A 10 -0.22 -1.97 2.75
N ILE A 11 0.62 -1.65 1.76
CA ILE A 11 0.27 -1.79 0.34
C ILE A 11 -0.10 -3.24 0.01
N GLN A 12 0.72 -4.21 0.44
CA GLN A 12 0.44 -5.63 0.21
C GLN A 12 -0.85 -6.09 0.90
N SER A 13 -1.13 -5.58 2.11
CA SER A 13 -2.37 -5.85 2.83
C SER A 13 -3.60 -5.36 2.05
N VAL A 14 -3.56 -4.12 1.54
CA VAL A 14 -4.64 -3.56 0.71
C VAL A 14 -4.87 -4.39 -0.53
N ILE A 15 -3.80 -4.71 -1.27
CA ILE A 15 -3.89 -5.50 -2.50
C ILE A 15 -4.45 -6.90 -2.21
N THR A 16 -3.93 -7.59 -1.19
CA THR A 16 -4.32 -8.97 -0.87
C THR A 16 -5.78 -9.04 -0.45
N GLN A 17 -6.19 -8.19 0.50
CA GLN A 17 -7.55 -8.20 1.03
C GLN A 17 -8.61 -7.80 0.00
N LYS A 18 -8.30 -6.86 -0.90
CA LYS A 18 -9.26 -6.40 -1.92
C LYS A 18 -9.28 -7.26 -3.17
N SER A 19 -8.16 -7.88 -3.53
CA SER A 19 -8.11 -8.75 -4.71
C SER A 19 -8.70 -10.13 -4.46
N LYS A 20 -8.63 -10.66 -3.22
CA LYS A 20 -9.07 -12.03 -2.89
C LYS A 20 -8.49 -13.09 -3.85
N GLY A 21 -7.22 -12.90 -4.26
CA GLY A 21 -6.54 -13.79 -5.21
C GLY A 21 -6.80 -13.49 -6.70
N ASN A 22 -7.71 -12.58 -7.04
CA ASN A 22 -7.96 -12.18 -8.42
C ASN A 22 -6.90 -11.19 -8.93
N GLN A 23 -6.11 -11.62 -9.91
CA GLN A 23 -5.00 -10.83 -10.44
C GLN A 23 -5.44 -9.54 -11.16
N ILE A 24 -6.60 -9.52 -11.81
CA ILE A 24 -7.13 -8.33 -12.49
C ILE A 24 -7.53 -7.28 -11.45
N ILE A 25 -8.15 -7.72 -10.34
CA ILE A 25 -8.49 -6.82 -9.24
C ILE A 25 -7.22 -6.32 -8.56
N ALA A 26 -6.22 -7.17 -8.31
CA ALA A 26 -4.94 -6.77 -7.74
C ALA A 26 -4.26 -5.65 -8.55
N ARG A 27 -4.22 -5.80 -9.89
CA ARG A 27 -3.72 -4.77 -10.81
C ARG A 27 -4.54 -3.48 -10.71
N SER A 28 -5.86 -3.59 -10.65
CA SER A 28 -6.76 -2.43 -10.56
C SER A 28 -6.57 -1.65 -9.24
N ILE A 29 -6.41 -2.36 -8.12
CA ILE A 29 -6.12 -1.76 -6.82
C ILE A 29 -4.77 -1.05 -6.85
N LYS A 30 -3.73 -1.71 -7.36
CA LYS A 30 -2.40 -1.12 -7.53
C LYS A 30 -2.45 0.16 -8.38
N THR A 31 -3.11 0.12 -9.54
CA THR A 31 -3.32 1.30 -10.39
C THR A 31 -4.03 2.42 -9.63
N LYS A 32 -5.08 2.12 -8.87
CA LYS A 32 -5.79 3.12 -8.07
C LYS A 32 -4.91 3.76 -7.00
N MET A 33 -4.02 3.00 -6.35
CA MET A 33 -3.04 3.56 -5.40
C MET A 33 -2.01 4.46 -6.10
N ILE A 34 -1.55 4.09 -7.30
CA ILE A 34 -0.64 4.91 -8.13
C ILE A 34 -1.30 6.23 -8.51
N LEU A 35 -2.57 6.20 -8.95
CA LEU A 35 -3.34 7.41 -9.28
C LEU A 35 -3.56 8.33 -8.05
N LYS A 36 -3.51 7.78 -6.83
CA LYS A 36 -3.54 8.54 -5.57
C LYS A 36 -2.15 9.05 -5.16
N GLY A 37 -1.13 8.87 -6.01
CA GLY A 37 0.21 9.37 -5.82
C GLY A 37 1.07 8.55 -4.86
N ILE A 38 0.86 7.23 -4.81
CA ILE A 38 1.77 6.28 -4.17
C ILE A 38 2.47 5.47 -5.25
N ALA A 39 3.80 5.60 -5.35
CA ALA A 39 4.59 4.81 -6.28
C ALA A 39 4.78 3.38 -5.73
N VAL A 40 3.73 2.56 -5.79
CA VAL A 40 3.65 1.21 -5.19
C VAL A 40 4.89 0.37 -5.49
N ASP A 41 5.36 0.40 -6.72
CA ASP A 41 6.52 -0.40 -7.19
C ASP A 41 7.87 0.03 -6.61
N LYS A 42 7.96 1.20 -5.97
CA LYS A 42 9.20 1.66 -5.33
C LYS A 42 9.40 1.08 -3.92
N TYR A 43 8.34 0.54 -3.31
CA TYR A 43 8.42 0.04 -1.94
C TYR A 43 8.74 -1.45 -1.94
N THR A 44 9.71 -1.79 -1.10
CA THR A 44 10.17 -3.15 -0.83
C THR A 44 10.10 -3.40 0.68
N PRO A 45 10.21 -4.66 1.15
CA PRO A 45 10.28 -4.95 2.58
C PRO A 45 11.43 -4.24 3.32
N ALA A 46 12.47 -3.81 2.62
CA ALA A 46 13.63 -3.11 3.19
C ALA A 46 13.62 -1.60 2.95
N SER A 47 12.60 -1.07 2.27
CA SER A 47 12.50 0.37 2.04
C SER A 47 12.31 1.11 3.36
N PRO A 48 13.06 2.20 3.62
CA PRO A 48 12.90 2.98 4.84
C PRO A 48 11.50 3.61 4.88
N ASP A 49 10.90 3.65 6.07
CA ASP A 49 9.60 4.27 6.24
C ASP A 49 9.74 5.78 6.47
N ASP A 50 9.11 6.56 5.58
CA ASP A 50 8.88 7.99 5.77
C ASP A 50 7.51 8.18 6.44
N SER A 51 7.47 8.90 7.56
CA SER A 51 6.24 9.05 8.35
C SER A 51 5.09 9.72 7.58
N THR A 52 5.39 10.65 6.67
CA THR A 52 4.39 11.30 5.83
C THR A 52 3.82 10.32 4.81
N VAL A 53 4.67 9.48 4.22
CA VAL A 53 4.23 8.44 3.27
C VAL A 53 3.44 7.33 3.97
N VAL A 54 3.87 6.90 5.16
CA VAL A 54 3.14 5.92 5.98
C VAL A 54 1.72 6.42 6.23
N GLN A 55 1.57 7.68 6.67
CA GLN A 55 0.27 8.26 6.94
C GLN A 55 -0.60 8.31 5.67
N LYS A 56 -0.03 8.74 4.55
CA LYS A 56 -0.73 8.76 3.26
C LYS A 56 -1.23 7.39 2.82
N VAL A 57 -0.39 6.35 2.96
CA VAL A 57 -0.76 4.98 2.60
C VAL A 57 -1.85 4.42 3.54
N LYS A 58 -1.80 4.75 4.83
CA LYS A 58 -2.87 4.41 5.78
C LYS A 58 -4.19 5.07 5.42
N ASP A 59 -4.17 6.35 5.05
CA ASP A 59 -5.40 7.06 4.68
C ASP A 59 -6.02 6.49 3.40
N ILE A 60 -5.18 6.16 2.41
CA ILE A 60 -5.64 5.43 1.21
C ILE A 60 -6.24 4.07 1.59
N ALA A 61 -5.61 3.32 2.51
CA ALA A 61 -6.16 2.04 2.97
C ALA A 61 -7.52 2.19 3.65
N LYS A 62 -7.74 3.25 4.43
CA LYS A 62 -9.06 3.59 5.00
C LYS A 62 -10.09 3.88 3.93
N GLU A 63 -9.73 4.56 2.84
CA GLU A 63 -10.64 4.76 1.69
C GLU A 63 -11.05 3.44 1.02
N PHE A 64 -10.18 2.43 1.06
CA PHE A 64 -10.54 1.08 0.65
C PHE A 64 -11.38 0.35 1.71
N GLY A 65 -11.63 0.93 2.89
CA GLY A 65 -12.36 0.29 3.98
C GLY A 65 -11.53 -0.74 4.74
N LEU A 66 -10.22 -0.47 4.90
CA LEU A 66 -9.30 -1.29 5.69
C LEU A 66 -8.76 -0.48 6.86
N MET A 67 -8.58 -1.13 8.02
CA MET A 67 -7.89 -0.58 9.18
C MET A 67 -6.50 -1.22 9.28
N VAL A 68 -5.46 -0.40 9.19
CA VAL A 68 -4.03 -0.78 9.08
C VAL A 68 -3.12 0.19 9.81
#